data_AF-A0A0J8UEY6-F1
#
_entry.id   AF-A0A0J8UEY6-F1
#
_cell.length_a   1.000
_cell.length_b   1.000
_cell.length_c   1.000
_cell.angle_alpha   90.00
_cell.angle_beta   90.00
_cell.angle_gamma   90.00
#
_symmetry.space_group_name_H-M   'P 1'
#
loop_
_entity.id
_entity.type
_entity.pdbx_description
1 polymer ?
#
loop_
_entity_poly.entity_id
_entity_poly.type
_entity_poly.pdbx_seq_one_letter_code
_entity_poly.pdbx_strand_id
1 'polypeptide(L)'
;MNQLLDAVDDGNKSSGGLKLRCSAWGLLGFIKFTGTYYMLLVTKRSQVAMIGGHYIYQIDDTELVPLSSSSSGKTKSEKHAEETRFINIMNNVDLTRSFYFSYSYNITQTLQRNIASEREALEKGQPGANSHNLNSMFVWNHYLLMPVVGSLKNAYDWCLPIIHGYVEQTSMSVYGRLVFITLIARRSRFFAGARFLKRGANDLGYVANDVETEQIVAEMLTTSFHAPGPKLYCNPHYTSYVQHRGSIPLYWTQDNTGVSPKPDIEINLVDPFYSAAALHFNNLFERSFPRTKRLSTKHGI
;
A
#
# COMPACT_ATOMS: atom_id res chain seq x y z
N MET A 1 29.41 -14.20 3.80
CA MET A 1 28.11 -14.86 3.51
C MET A 1 28.32 -16.31 3.09
N ASN A 2 29.22 -16.60 2.14
CA ASN A 2 29.47 -17.96 1.64
C ASN A 2 29.85 -18.98 2.74
N GLN A 3 30.81 -18.66 3.62
CA GLN A 3 31.22 -19.58 4.71
C GLN A 3 30.08 -19.98 5.67
N LEU A 4 29.08 -19.11 5.88
CA LEU A 4 27.92 -19.42 6.74
C LEU A 4 26.97 -20.38 6.02
N LEU A 5 26.75 -20.16 4.73
CA LEU A 5 25.90 -21.02 3.90
C LEU A 5 26.53 -22.40 3.75
N ASP A 6 27.85 -22.46 3.56
CA ASP A 6 28.60 -23.72 3.46
C ASP A 6 28.53 -24.52 4.77
N ALA A 7 28.65 -23.85 5.93
CA ALA A 7 28.50 -24.51 7.23
C ALA A 7 27.07 -25.04 7.48
N VAL A 8 26.06 -24.31 7.03
CA VAL A 8 24.66 -24.76 7.12
C VAL A 8 24.37 -25.91 6.14
N ASP A 9 24.94 -25.88 4.94
CA ASP A 9 24.83 -26.97 3.97
C ASP A 9 25.47 -28.26 4.51
N ASP A 10 26.72 -28.16 4.98
CA ASP A 10 27.46 -29.26 5.59
C ASP A 10 26.71 -29.88 6.78
N GLY A 11 26.18 -29.04 7.67
CA GLY A 11 25.39 -29.48 8.83
C GLY A 11 24.07 -30.16 8.47
N ASN A 12 23.52 -29.89 7.28
CA ASN A 12 22.25 -30.46 6.80
C ASN A 12 22.43 -31.52 5.71
N LYS A 13 23.66 -31.98 5.42
CA LYS A 13 23.91 -33.01 4.40
C LYS A 13 23.08 -34.28 4.59
N SER A 14 22.85 -34.69 5.84
CA SER A 14 22.03 -35.87 6.18
C SER A 14 20.55 -35.74 5.81
N SER A 15 20.02 -34.50 5.70
CA SER A 15 18.66 -34.18 5.28
C SER A 15 18.58 -33.65 3.84
N GLY A 16 19.67 -33.78 3.07
CA GLY A 16 19.74 -33.40 1.66
C GLY A 16 20.38 -32.04 1.38
N GLY A 17 21.02 -31.42 2.38
CA GLY A 17 21.75 -30.17 2.27
C GLY A 17 20.87 -28.93 2.15
N LEU A 18 21.51 -27.79 1.94
CA LEU A 18 20.88 -26.52 1.63
C LEU A 18 20.48 -26.51 0.14
N LYS A 19 19.18 -26.38 -0.12
CA LYS A 19 18.66 -26.24 -1.49
C LYS A 19 18.06 -24.85 -1.68
N LEU A 20 18.48 -24.17 -2.73
CA LEU A 20 17.85 -22.92 -3.14
C LEU A 20 16.41 -23.20 -3.56
N ARG A 21 15.44 -22.62 -2.84
CA ARG A 21 14.02 -22.79 -3.15
C ARG A 21 13.55 -21.82 -4.24
N CYS A 22 13.80 -20.53 -4.04
CA CYS A 22 13.46 -19.46 -4.98
C CYS A 22 14.36 -18.24 -4.74
N SER A 23 14.42 -17.33 -5.72
CA SER A 23 14.98 -15.99 -5.57
C SER A 23 13.84 -14.98 -5.64
N ALA A 24 13.85 -13.98 -4.76
CA ALA A 24 12.78 -13.01 -4.64
C ALA A 24 13.34 -11.60 -4.49
N TRP A 25 12.59 -10.63 -4.99
CA TRP A 25 12.86 -9.20 -4.91
C TRP A 25 12.24 -8.53 -3.68
N GLY A 26 11.33 -9.22 -3.00
CA GLY A 26 10.62 -8.69 -1.85
C GLY A 26 9.71 -9.72 -1.19
N LEU A 27 9.47 -9.53 0.10
CA LEU A 27 8.53 -10.30 0.90
C LEU A 27 7.28 -9.45 1.15
N LEU A 28 6.11 -9.94 0.75
CA LEU A 28 4.83 -9.24 0.96
C LEU A 28 4.21 -9.52 2.32
N GLY A 29 4.65 -10.60 2.98
CA GLY A 29 4.20 -11.00 4.31
C GLY A 29 3.79 -12.46 4.37
N PHE A 30 3.00 -12.79 5.38
CA PHE A 30 2.62 -14.15 5.72
C PHE A 30 1.11 -14.27 5.88
N ILE A 31 0.57 -15.40 5.45
CA ILE A 31 -0.84 -15.74 5.62
C ILE A 31 -0.98 -17.14 6.17
N LYS A 32 -1.90 -17.31 7.11
CA LYS A 32 -2.33 -18.62 7.60
C LYS A 32 -3.77 -18.83 7.17
N PHE A 33 -4.02 -19.94 6.47
CA PHE A 33 -5.37 -20.36 6.14
C PHE A 33 -5.93 -21.21 7.29
N THR A 34 -5.90 -22.54 7.18
CA THR A 34 -6.36 -23.44 8.25
C THR A 34 -5.21 -24.08 9.02
N GLY A 35 -4.15 -24.49 8.32
CA GLY A 35 -3.07 -25.28 8.88
C GLY A 35 -1.81 -24.48 9.15
N THR A 36 -1.05 -24.22 8.08
CA THR A 36 0.33 -23.72 8.16
C THR A 36 0.42 -22.30 7.62
N TYR A 37 1.54 -21.64 7.91
CA TYR A 37 1.82 -20.33 7.35
C TYR A 37 2.41 -20.48 5.95
N TYR A 38 1.98 -19.58 5.07
CA TYR A 38 2.53 -19.38 3.75
C TYR A 38 3.20 -18.02 3.70
N MET A 39 4.30 -17.97 2.98
CA MET A 39 5.08 -16.78 2.72
C MET A 39 4.82 -16.33 1.29
N LEU A 40 4.44 -15.07 1.12
CA LEU A 40 4.15 -14.51 -0.20
C LEU A 40 5.31 -13.62 -0.67
N LEU A 41 5.93 -14.01 -1.79
CA LEU A 41 7.13 -13.40 -2.32
C LEU A 41 6.90 -12.75 -3.68
N VAL A 42 7.63 -11.68 -3.98
CA VAL A 42 7.72 -11.08 -5.32
C VAL A 42 8.90 -11.71 -6.05
N THR A 43 8.66 -12.43 -7.14
CA THR A 43 9.70 -13.12 -7.91
C THR A 43 10.14 -12.32 -9.14
N LYS A 44 9.27 -11.46 -9.68
CA LYS A 44 9.59 -10.54 -10.78
C LYS A 44 8.96 -9.17 -10.57
N ARG A 45 9.63 -8.15 -11.09
CA ARG A 45 9.20 -6.75 -11.02
C ARG A 45 9.72 -5.96 -12.21
N SER A 46 9.00 -4.92 -12.58
CA SER A 46 9.36 -3.98 -13.63
C SER A 46 9.38 -2.56 -13.06
N GLN A 47 10.33 -1.73 -13.51
CA GLN A 47 10.38 -0.32 -13.11
C GLN A 47 9.35 0.46 -13.92
N VAL A 48 8.47 1.19 -13.24
CA VAL A 48 7.39 1.95 -13.90
C VAL A 48 7.53 3.47 -13.75
N ALA A 49 8.27 3.94 -12.75
CA ALA A 49 8.52 5.36 -12.54
C ALA A 49 9.79 5.59 -11.72
N MET A 50 10.32 6.81 -11.82
CA MET A 50 11.39 7.32 -10.97
C MET A 50 11.01 8.71 -10.44
N ILE A 51 11.03 8.90 -9.13
CA ILE A 51 10.68 10.15 -8.47
C ILE A 51 11.75 10.47 -7.44
N GLY A 52 12.42 11.62 -7.51
CA GLY A 52 13.42 11.97 -6.49
C GLY A 52 14.70 11.12 -6.51
N GLY A 53 14.94 10.33 -7.56
CA GLY A 53 15.95 9.26 -7.58
C GLY A 53 15.47 7.93 -6.98
N HIS A 54 14.22 7.85 -6.55
CA HIS A 54 13.61 6.63 -6.04
C HIS A 54 12.81 5.92 -7.12
N TYR A 55 13.08 4.64 -7.29
CA TYR A 55 12.38 3.81 -8.26
C TYR A 55 11.08 3.25 -7.68
N ILE A 56 10.02 3.29 -8.47
CA ILE A 56 8.75 2.62 -8.20
C ILE A 56 8.65 1.44 -9.16
N TYR A 57 8.26 0.29 -8.60
CA TYR A 57 8.19 -0.97 -9.31
C TYR A 57 6.77 -1.51 -9.30
N GLN A 58 6.38 -2.09 -10.43
CA GLN A 58 5.21 -2.96 -10.53
C GLN A 58 5.63 -4.39 -10.21
N ILE A 59 4.76 -5.14 -9.54
CA ILE A 59 4.91 -6.58 -9.35
C ILE A 59 4.53 -7.28 -10.65
N ASP A 60 5.42 -8.10 -11.20
CA ASP A 60 5.15 -8.85 -12.43
C ASP A 60 4.88 -10.34 -12.16
N ASP A 61 5.34 -10.87 -11.01
CA ASP A 61 5.17 -12.27 -10.65
C ASP A 61 5.34 -12.47 -9.13
N THR A 62 4.60 -13.43 -8.57
CA THR A 62 4.61 -13.75 -7.14
C THR A 62 4.58 -15.25 -6.88
N GLU A 63 5.20 -15.69 -5.79
CA GLU A 63 5.19 -17.08 -5.36
C GLU A 63 4.68 -17.21 -3.93
N LEU A 64 3.76 -18.16 -3.70
CA LEU A 64 3.24 -18.50 -2.38
C LEU A 64 3.92 -19.79 -1.89
N VAL A 65 4.78 -19.65 -0.88
CA VAL A 65 5.63 -20.75 -0.39
C VAL A 65 5.14 -21.23 0.99
N PRO A 66 4.76 -22.51 1.17
CA PRO A 66 4.41 -23.04 2.49
C PRO A 66 5.65 -23.14 3.39
N LEU A 67 5.56 -22.69 4.64
CA LEU A 67 6.67 -22.75 5.60
C LEU A 67 6.85 -24.12 6.26
N SER A 68 5.89 -25.03 6.13
CA SER A 68 5.98 -26.40 6.62
C SER A 68 6.21 -27.38 5.46
N SER A 69 7.26 -28.20 5.56
CA SER A 69 7.38 -29.38 4.70
C SER A 69 6.33 -30.40 5.12
N SER A 70 5.46 -30.81 4.19
CA SER A 70 4.37 -31.74 4.46
C SER A 70 4.91 -33.15 4.72
N SER A 71 5.36 -33.42 5.94
CA SER A 71 5.79 -34.75 6.38
C SER A 71 5.17 -35.12 7.73
N SER A 72 3.84 -35.17 7.83
CA SER A 72 3.16 -35.96 8.88
C SER A 72 1.66 -36.17 8.62
N GLY A 73 1.26 -37.44 8.63
CA GLY A 73 0.02 -37.95 9.25
C GLY A 73 -1.35 -37.55 8.70
N LYS A 74 -1.98 -38.48 7.96
CA LYS A 74 -3.36 -39.03 8.03
C LYS A 74 -4.61 -38.19 8.44
N THR A 75 -4.54 -36.90 8.76
CA THR A 75 -5.73 -36.04 9.05
C THR A 75 -6.18 -35.24 7.81
N LYS A 76 -6.07 -35.86 6.63
CA LYS A 76 -5.76 -35.17 5.36
C LYS A 76 -6.92 -34.80 4.42
N SER A 77 -8.16 -35.29 4.56
CA SER A 77 -9.14 -35.07 3.46
C SER A 77 -9.88 -33.73 3.51
N GLU A 78 -10.54 -33.38 4.62
CA GLU A 78 -11.37 -32.16 4.69
C GLU A 78 -10.54 -30.88 4.88
N LYS A 79 -9.56 -30.89 5.79
CA LYS A 79 -8.66 -29.74 6.00
C LYS A 79 -7.90 -29.37 4.73
N HIS A 80 -7.56 -30.35 3.90
CA HIS A 80 -6.90 -30.09 2.62
C HIS A 80 -7.86 -29.48 1.59
N ALA A 81 -9.14 -29.87 1.59
CA ALA A 81 -10.13 -29.29 0.69
C ALA A 81 -10.41 -27.81 1.02
N GLU A 82 -10.59 -27.48 2.30
CA GLU A 82 -10.76 -26.08 2.74
C GLU A 82 -9.51 -25.25 2.52
N GLU A 83 -8.32 -25.78 2.85
CA GLU A 83 -7.04 -25.11 2.58
C GLU A 83 -6.88 -24.79 1.09
N THR A 84 -7.12 -25.79 0.22
CA THR A 84 -7.04 -25.62 -1.24
C THR A 84 -8.04 -24.57 -1.72
N ARG A 85 -9.25 -24.56 -1.16
CA ARG A 85 -10.26 -23.54 -1.46
C ARG A 85 -9.78 -22.14 -1.11
N PHE A 86 -9.20 -21.94 0.08
CA PHE A 86 -8.68 -20.62 0.48
C PHE A 86 -7.48 -20.17 -0.35
N ILE A 87 -6.57 -21.10 -0.70
CA ILE A 87 -5.46 -20.82 -1.63
C ILE A 87 -6.01 -20.37 -2.99
N ASN A 88 -7.03 -21.06 -3.51
CA ASN A 88 -7.65 -20.68 -4.78
C ASN A 88 -8.33 -19.30 -4.71
N ILE A 89 -8.97 -18.98 -3.58
CA ILE A 89 -9.55 -17.63 -3.36
C ILE A 89 -8.44 -16.57 -3.33
N MET A 90 -7.31 -16.83 -2.68
CA MET A 90 -6.17 -15.92 -2.67
C MET A 90 -5.59 -15.74 -4.08
N ASN A 91 -5.47 -16.82 -4.84
CA ASN A 91 -4.97 -16.80 -6.22
C ASN A 91 -5.90 -16.07 -7.20
N ASN A 92 -7.18 -15.85 -6.85
CA ASN A 92 -8.06 -14.98 -7.64
C ASN A 92 -7.67 -13.49 -7.54
N VAL A 93 -6.88 -13.11 -6.54
CA VAL A 93 -6.29 -11.79 -6.47
C VAL A 93 -5.03 -11.77 -7.32
N ASP A 94 -5.15 -11.23 -8.52
CA ASP A 94 -4.01 -11.05 -9.42
C ASP A 94 -3.11 -9.92 -8.93
N LEU A 95 -2.01 -10.27 -8.27
CA LEU A 95 -1.00 -9.34 -7.76
C LEU A 95 -0.06 -8.81 -8.86
N THR A 96 -0.11 -9.36 -10.07
CA THR A 96 0.78 -8.96 -11.19
C THR A 96 0.29 -7.70 -11.90
N ARG A 97 -0.91 -7.22 -11.54
CA ARG A 97 -1.55 -6.06 -12.15
C ARG A 97 -1.94 -5.05 -11.10
N SER A 98 -1.61 -3.79 -11.33
CA SER A 98 -2.06 -2.67 -10.49
C SER A 98 -1.49 -2.67 -9.06
N PHE A 99 -0.44 -3.43 -8.78
CA PHE A 99 0.26 -3.42 -7.49
C PHE A 99 1.69 -2.90 -7.64
N TYR A 100 2.03 -1.96 -6.76
CA TYR A 100 3.29 -1.24 -6.83
C TYR A 100 3.95 -1.13 -5.47
N PHE A 101 5.28 -1.02 -5.49
CA PHE A 101 6.11 -0.78 -4.30
C PHE A 101 7.35 0.04 -4.65
N SER A 102 7.99 0.59 -3.63
CA SER A 102 9.34 1.16 -3.73
C SER A 102 10.13 0.73 -2.49
N TYR A 103 11.43 0.53 -2.65
CA TYR A 103 12.32 0.20 -1.54
C TYR A 103 12.65 1.41 -0.66
N SER A 104 12.66 2.60 -1.24
CA SER A 104 13.19 3.80 -0.60
C SER A 104 12.26 5.00 -0.61
N TYR A 105 11.11 4.90 -1.29
CA TYR A 105 10.09 5.95 -1.31
C TYR A 105 8.77 5.46 -0.75
N ASN A 106 8.18 6.24 0.14
CA ASN A 106 6.89 5.89 0.73
C ASN A 106 5.75 6.24 -0.24
N ILE A 107 5.43 5.29 -1.13
CA ILE A 107 4.35 5.42 -2.10
C ILE A 107 2.95 5.37 -1.47
N THR A 108 2.82 5.16 -0.16
CA THR A 108 1.52 5.18 0.54
C THR A 108 1.08 6.60 0.91
N GLN A 109 1.97 7.58 0.78
CA GLN A 109 1.74 8.98 1.10
C GLN A 109 1.92 9.85 -0.14
N THR A 110 1.36 11.07 -0.09
CA THR A 110 1.59 12.09 -1.11
C THR A 110 3.01 12.63 -1.05
N LEU A 111 3.49 13.21 -2.15
CA LEU A 111 4.78 13.90 -2.21
C LEU A 111 4.86 15.00 -1.15
N GLN A 112 3.79 15.78 -0.97
CA GLN A 112 3.74 16.83 0.05
C GLN A 112 4.03 16.27 1.45
N ARG A 113 3.41 15.14 1.81
CA ARG A 113 3.62 14.49 3.11
C ARG A 113 5.03 13.95 3.27
N ASN A 114 5.53 13.26 2.26
CA ASN A 114 6.89 12.72 2.27
C ASN A 114 7.92 13.84 2.47
N ILE A 115 7.84 14.91 1.67
CA ILE A 115 8.75 16.06 1.78
C ILE A 115 8.61 16.78 3.13
N ALA A 116 7.38 17.02 3.60
CA ALA A 116 7.17 17.70 4.88
C ALA A 116 7.69 16.89 6.07
N SER A 117 7.45 15.58 6.07
CA SER A 117 7.87 14.67 7.12
C SER A 117 9.39 14.52 7.18
N GLU A 118 10.06 14.48 6.03
CA GLU A 118 11.53 14.45 5.95
C GLU A 118 12.16 15.76 6.44
N ARG A 119 11.59 16.92 6.08
CA ARG A 119 12.05 18.22 6.59
C ARG A 119 11.93 18.30 8.11
N GLU A 120 10.79 17.87 8.66
CA GLU A 120 10.57 17.85 10.12
C GLU A 120 11.54 16.90 10.83
N ALA A 121 11.84 15.75 10.24
CA ALA A 121 12.81 14.80 10.77
C ALA A 121 14.22 15.42 10.84
N LEU A 122 14.63 16.17 9.81
CA LEU A 122 15.91 16.89 9.79
C LEU A 122 15.97 18.01 10.84
N GLU A 123 14.89 18.79 11.00
CA GLU A 123 14.81 19.84 12.03
C GLU A 123 14.94 19.26 13.45
N LYS A 124 14.45 18.04 13.67
CA LYS A 124 14.57 17.29 14.93
C LYS A 124 15.89 16.53 15.09
N GLY A 125 16.78 16.54 14.10
CA GLY A 125 18.04 15.80 14.11
C GLY A 125 17.88 14.28 14.03
N GLN A 126 16.75 13.79 13.48
CA GLN A 126 16.41 12.37 13.36
C GLN A 126 16.14 11.98 11.90
N PRO A 127 17.11 12.11 10.97
CA PRO A 127 16.91 11.79 9.56
C PRO A 127 16.47 10.33 9.39
N GLY A 128 15.46 10.10 8.54
CA GLY A 128 14.95 8.76 8.24
C GLY A 128 14.07 8.13 9.34
N ALA A 129 13.83 8.79 10.47
CA ALA A 129 12.96 8.26 11.53
C ALA A 129 11.50 8.04 11.08
N ASN A 130 11.08 8.73 10.01
CA ASN A 130 9.73 8.67 9.48
C ASN A 130 9.56 7.66 8.33
N SER A 131 10.60 6.89 7.98
CA SER A 131 10.56 5.87 6.92
C SER A 131 9.42 4.85 7.12
N HIS A 132 9.03 4.61 8.38
CA HIS A 132 7.98 3.67 8.77
C HIS A 132 6.60 4.33 8.98
N ASN A 133 6.44 5.63 8.72
CA ASN A 133 5.15 6.31 8.83
C ASN A 133 4.26 6.07 7.60
N LEU A 134 3.84 4.82 7.45
CA LEU A 134 3.00 4.37 6.34
C LEU A 134 1.55 4.77 6.55
N ASN A 135 0.88 5.16 5.47
CA ASN A 135 -0.56 5.32 5.49
C ASN A 135 -1.22 3.94 5.43
N SER A 136 -1.63 3.41 6.58
CA SER A 136 -2.25 2.07 6.69
C SER A 136 -3.48 1.89 5.81
N MET A 137 -4.14 2.97 5.38
CA MET A 137 -5.26 2.95 4.46
C MET A 137 -4.87 2.46 3.05
N PHE A 138 -3.66 2.78 2.61
CA PHE A 138 -3.17 2.46 1.26
C PHE A 138 -2.18 1.30 1.24
N VAL A 139 -1.77 0.77 2.40
CA VAL A 139 -1.00 -0.47 2.50
C VAL A 139 -1.94 -1.65 2.25
N TRP A 140 -1.99 -2.15 1.02
CA TRP A 140 -2.92 -3.22 0.64
C TRP A 140 -2.63 -4.52 1.40
N ASN A 141 -1.37 -4.92 1.51
CA ASN A 141 -0.93 -6.12 2.21
C ASN A 141 -0.88 -5.97 3.74
N HIS A 142 -1.59 -4.99 4.32
CA HIS A 142 -1.57 -4.73 5.76
C HIS A 142 -1.83 -5.98 6.59
N TYR A 143 -2.82 -6.81 6.20
CA TYR A 143 -3.13 -8.06 6.90
C TYR A 143 -1.98 -9.08 6.84
N LEU A 144 -1.31 -9.21 5.68
CA LEU A 144 -0.17 -10.11 5.50
C LEU A 144 1.05 -9.69 6.34
N LEU A 145 1.16 -8.40 6.62
CA LEU A 145 2.26 -7.83 7.41
C LEU A 145 2.04 -7.97 8.92
N MET A 146 0.78 -8.10 9.38
CA MET A 146 0.45 -8.13 10.81
C MET A 146 1.26 -9.15 11.64
N PRO A 147 1.47 -10.41 11.19
CA PRO A 147 2.25 -11.38 11.96
C PRO A 147 3.69 -10.92 12.21
N VAL A 148 4.26 -10.18 11.26
CA VAL A 148 5.66 -9.74 11.31
C VAL A 148 5.80 -8.45 12.11
N VAL A 149 4.89 -7.50 11.91
CA VAL A 149 4.91 -6.19 12.59
C VAL A 149 4.81 -6.37 14.11
N GLY A 150 4.08 -7.38 14.59
CA GLY A 150 4.00 -7.69 16.02
C GLY A 150 5.22 -8.43 16.59
N SER A 151 6.08 -9.01 15.75
CA SER A 151 7.17 -9.89 16.18
C SER A 151 8.57 -9.36 15.87
N LEU A 152 8.74 -8.51 14.86
CA LEU A 152 10.03 -7.94 14.45
C LEU A 152 10.07 -6.44 14.71
N LYS A 153 11.20 -5.95 15.25
CA LYS A 153 11.42 -4.51 15.48
C LYS A 153 11.41 -3.70 14.17
N ASN A 154 12.03 -4.23 13.13
CA ASN A 154 12.14 -3.56 11.83
C ASN A 154 11.41 -4.36 10.73
N ALA A 155 10.13 -4.63 10.94
CA ALA A 155 9.35 -5.48 10.03
C ALA A 155 9.39 -5.00 8.57
N TYR A 156 9.41 -3.68 8.34
CA TYR A 156 9.40 -3.09 7.00
C TYR A 156 10.74 -3.13 6.26
N ASP A 157 11.85 -3.41 6.95
CA ASP A 157 13.14 -3.67 6.29
C ASP A 157 13.12 -5.02 5.56
N TRP A 158 12.30 -5.94 6.07
CA TRP A 158 12.13 -7.29 5.52
C TRP A 158 10.91 -7.38 4.61
N CYS A 159 9.80 -6.75 4.99
CA CYS A 159 8.52 -6.87 4.31
C CYS A 159 8.10 -5.55 3.65
N LEU A 160 7.79 -5.62 2.36
CA LEU A 160 7.50 -4.43 1.56
C LEU A 160 6.01 -4.08 1.63
N PRO A 161 5.63 -2.85 2.03
CA PRO A 161 4.28 -2.37 1.87
C PRO A 161 3.98 -2.12 0.38
N ILE A 162 2.83 -2.59 -0.09
CA ILE A 162 2.40 -2.39 -1.48
C ILE A 162 1.12 -1.57 -1.53
N ILE A 163 0.98 -0.77 -2.58
CA ILE A 163 -0.28 -0.07 -2.90
C ILE A 163 -1.01 -0.81 -4.01
N HIS A 164 -2.33 -0.67 -4.03
CA HIS A 164 -3.17 -1.08 -5.14
C HIS A 164 -3.72 0.15 -5.87
N GLY A 165 -3.67 0.17 -7.20
CA GLY A 165 -4.21 1.26 -8.01
C GLY A 165 -3.46 1.44 -9.32
N TYR A 166 -2.80 2.58 -9.52
CA TYR A 166 -2.14 2.89 -10.78
C TYR A 166 -0.85 3.67 -10.55
N VAL A 167 0.21 3.36 -11.29
CA VAL A 167 1.41 4.18 -11.37
C VAL A 167 1.88 4.17 -12.81
N GLU A 168 2.02 5.35 -13.41
CA GLU A 168 2.64 5.51 -14.71
C GLU A 168 3.40 6.83 -14.74
N GLN A 169 4.54 6.83 -15.43
CA GLN A 169 5.32 8.01 -15.70
C GLN A 169 5.55 8.15 -17.20
N THR A 170 5.25 9.32 -17.73
CA THR A 170 5.56 9.68 -19.11
C THR A 170 6.45 10.91 -19.14
N SER A 171 7.19 11.07 -20.23
CA SER A 171 8.00 12.27 -20.48
C SER A 171 7.40 13.05 -21.63
N MET A 172 7.40 14.39 -21.51
CA MET A 172 6.97 15.27 -22.59
C MET A 172 7.86 16.49 -22.68
N SER A 173 7.97 17.08 -23.88
CA SER A 173 8.65 18.36 -24.09
C SER A 173 7.64 19.50 -24.04
N VAL A 174 7.88 20.47 -23.16
CA VAL A 174 7.07 21.68 -23.02
C VAL A 174 8.00 22.88 -23.22
N TYR A 175 7.82 23.60 -24.33
CA TYR A 175 8.67 24.73 -24.71
C TYR A 175 10.18 24.44 -24.65
N GLY A 176 10.60 23.25 -25.12
CA GLY A 176 12.00 22.82 -25.12
C GLY A 176 12.51 22.24 -23.79
N ARG A 177 11.69 22.22 -22.73
CA ARG A 177 12.01 21.57 -21.45
C ARG A 177 11.40 20.19 -21.39
N LEU A 178 12.20 19.18 -21.05
CA LEU A 178 11.73 17.82 -20.84
C LEU A 178 11.21 17.69 -19.40
N VAL A 179 9.93 17.35 -19.27
CA VAL A 179 9.26 17.15 -17.99
C VAL A 179 8.76 15.71 -17.87
N PHE A 180 8.89 15.15 -16.69
CA PHE A 180 8.17 13.94 -16.30
C PHE A 180 6.82 14.31 -15.74
N ILE A 181 5.79 13.59 -16.19
CA ILE A 181 4.47 13.57 -15.58
C ILE A 181 4.27 12.18 -15.01
N THR A 182 4.17 12.09 -13.70
CA THR A 182 3.88 10.85 -12.99
C THR A 182 2.46 10.91 -12.43
N LEU A 183 1.66 9.90 -12.71
CA LEU A 183 0.34 9.72 -12.13
C LEU A 183 0.37 8.54 -11.17
N ILE A 184 -0.02 8.78 -9.92
CA ILE A 184 -0.17 7.74 -8.90
C ILE A 184 -1.60 7.74 -8.40
N ALA A 185 -2.30 6.62 -8.55
CA ALA A 185 -3.60 6.38 -7.91
C ALA A 185 -3.44 5.31 -6.82
N ARG A 186 -3.83 5.65 -5.60
CA ARG A 186 -3.82 4.77 -4.42
C ARG A 186 -5.26 4.46 -4.02
N ARG A 187 -5.66 3.19 -4.14
CA ARG A 187 -6.96 2.70 -3.70
C ARG A 187 -6.89 2.25 -2.25
N SER A 188 -7.87 2.67 -1.46
CA SER A 188 -8.00 2.22 -0.08
C SER A 188 -8.19 0.71 0.01
N ARG A 189 -7.56 0.08 1.01
CA ARG A 189 -7.80 -1.32 1.37
C ARG A 189 -9.17 -1.54 2.01
N PHE A 190 -9.77 -0.48 2.59
CA PHE A 190 -11.09 -0.59 3.20
C PHE A 190 -12.15 -0.77 2.11
N PHE A 191 -13.02 -1.76 2.32
CA PHE A 191 -13.98 -2.22 1.31
C PHE A 191 -13.34 -2.66 -0.02
N ALA A 192 -12.15 -3.27 0.05
CA ALA A 192 -11.62 -4.05 -1.07
C ALA A 192 -12.60 -5.18 -1.43
N GLY A 193 -13.02 -5.25 -2.70
CA GLY A 193 -14.05 -6.17 -3.17
C GLY A 193 -14.75 -5.65 -4.44
N ALA A 194 -15.79 -6.37 -4.89
CA ALA A 194 -16.50 -6.01 -6.11
C ALA A 194 -17.16 -4.63 -5.98
N ARG A 195 -16.92 -3.77 -7.00
CA ARG A 195 -17.26 -2.34 -7.07
C ARG A 195 -18.76 -2.02 -6.83
N PHE A 196 -19.63 -3.03 -6.92
CA PHE A 196 -21.08 -2.91 -6.83
C PHE A 196 -21.68 -3.48 -5.54
N LEU A 197 -20.92 -4.24 -4.75
CA LEU A 197 -21.44 -4.88 -3.54
C LEU A 197 -21.47 -3.95 -2.33
N LYS A 198 -20.74 -2.82 -2.38
CA LYS A 198 -20.63 -1.92 -1.24
C LYS A 198 -20.55 -0.46 -1.63
N ARG A 199 -21.39 0.34 -0.99
CA ARG A 199 -21.48 1.80 -1.07
C ARG A 199 -21.57 2.36 0.35
N GLY A 200 -21.35 3.66 0.47
CA GLY A 200 -21.41 4.38 1.73
C GLY A 200 -20.14 4.31 2.59
N ALA A 201 -20.32 4.69 3.84
CA ALA A 201 -19.30 4.66 4.89
C ALA A 201 -19.54 3.53 5.91
N ASN A 202 -18.52 3.20 6.70
CA ASN A 202 -18.69 2.46 7.96
C ASN A 202 -18.63 3.41 9.17
N ASP A 203 -18.87 2.83 10.34
CA ASP A 203 -18.83 3.51 11.65
C ASP A 203 -17.47 4.12 12.00
N LEU A 204 -16.40 3.72 11.29
CA LEU A 204 -15.05 4.26 11.43
C LEU A 204 -14.77 5.43 10.47
N GLY A 205 -15.73 5.83 9.62
CA GLY A 205 -15.60 6.93 8.66
C GLY A 205 -14.82 6.59 7.39
N TYR A 206 -14.51 5.32 7.14
CA TYR A 206 -13.97 4.90 5.84
C TYR A 206 -15.12 4.79 4.83
N VAL A 207 -14.87 5.19 3.58
CA VAL A 207 -15.85 5.11 2.49
C VAL A 207 -15.46 4.06 1.47
N ALA A 208 -16.46 3.44 0.84
CA ALA A 208 -16.24 2.53 -0.27
C ALA A 208 -15.61 3.26 -1.47
N ASN A 209 -14.81 2.55 -2.25
CA ASN A 209 -14.16 3.07 -3.47
C ASN A 209 -13.33 4.35 -3.25
N ASP A 210 -12.76 4.56 -2.05
CA ASP A 210 -11.86 5.68 -1.77
C ASP A 210 -10.54 5.53 -2.53
N VAL A 211 -10.22 6.53 -3.35
CA VAL A 211 -9.03 6.61 -4.20
C VAL A 211 -8.44 8.01 -4.08
N GLU A 212 -7.14 8.05 -3.80
CA GLU A 212 -6.32 9.26 -3.88
C GLU A 212 -5.53 9.22 -5.18
N THR A 213 -5.71 10.22 -6.04
CA THR A 213 -4.99 10.37 -7.31
C THR A 213 -4.07 11.56 -7.21
N GLU A 214 -2.78 11.36 -7.48
CA GLU A 214 -1.75 12.36 -7.40
C GLU A 214 -1.01 12.47 -8.72
N GLN A 215 -1.00 13.68 -9.27
CA GLN A 215 -0.16 14.06 -10.41
C GLN A 215 1.09 14.75 -9.88
N ILE A 216 2.25 14.22 -10.23
CA ILE A 216 3.55 14.82 -9.96
C ILE A 216 4.16 15.27 -11.28
N VAL A 217 4.58 16.52 -11.36
CA VAL A 217 5.31 17.04 -12.51
C VAL A 217 6.69 17.48 -12.03
N ALA A 218 7.73 17.03 -12.72
CA ALA A 218 9.11 17.39 -12.42
C ALA A 218 9.94 17.55 -13.69
N GLU A 219 10.90 18.46 -13.67
CA GLU A 219 11.83 18.63 -14.78
C GLU A 219 12.84 17.48 -14.81
N MET A 220 13.11 16.93 -16.01
CA MET A 220 13.93 15.72 -16.18
C MET A 220 15.40 15.93 -15.79
N LEU A 221 15.90 17.17 -15.83
CA LEU A 221 17.26 17.51 -15.40
C LEU A 221 17.41 17.52 -13.87
N THR A 222 16.32 17.68 -13.13
CA THR A 222 16.32 17.89 -11.67
C THR A 222 15.67 16.72 -10.95
N THR A 223 16.14 15.50 -11.16
CA THR A 223 15.51 14.29 -10.59
C THR A 223 15.63 14.18 -9.08
N SER A 224 16.53 14.90 -8.41
CA SER A 224 16.69 14.85 -6.95
C SER A 224 15.60 15.64 -6.21
N PHE A 225 15.15 15.20 -5.04
CA PHE A 225 14.31 16.05 -4.16
C PHE A 225 15.06 17.24 -3.55
N HIS A 226 16.38 17.28 -3.72
CA HIS A 226 17.26 18.29 -3.15
C HIS A 226 17.66 19.31 -4.22
N ALA A 227 17.60 20.61 -3.90
CA ALA A 227 18.18 21.66 -4.72
C ALA A 227 19.69 21.79 -4.39
N PRO A 228 20.52 22.30 -5.32
CA PRO A 228 21.86 22.74 -4.97
C PRO A 228 21.82 23.75 -3.82
N GLY A 229 22.44 23.43 -2.69
CA GLY A 229 22.45 24.29 -1.51
C GLY A 229 22.44 23.50 -0.20
N PRO A 230 22.48 24.19 0.95
CA PRO A 230 22.58 23.55 2.27
C PRO A 230 21.26 22.92 2.75
N LYS A 231 20.14 23.25 2.11
CA LYS A 231 18.81 22.77 2.53
C LYS A 231 18.43 21.52 1.73
N LEU A 232 18.10 20.44 2.43
CA LEU A 232 17.60 19.22 1.83
C LEU A 232 16.09 19.29 1.58
N TYR A 233 15.59 18.47 0.65
CA TYR A 233 14.17 18.36 0.30
C TYR A 233 13.52 19.67 -0.14
N CYS A 234 14.27 20.59 -0.74
CA CYS A 234 13.80 21.92 -1.14
C CYS A 234 13.88 22.18 -2.65
N ASN A 235 13.86 21.14 -3.49
CA ASN A 235 13.83 21.33 -4.94
C ASN A 235 12.52 22.04 -5.37
N PRO A 236 12.60 23.23 -6.00
CA PRO A 236 11.42 23.96 -6.45
C PRO A 236 10.81 23.42 -7.75
N HIS A 237 11.48 22.47 -8.43
CA HIS A 237 11.06 21.91 -9.71
C HIS A 237 10.16 20.67 -9.58
N TYR A 238 9.58 20.44 -8.39
CA TYR A 238 8.58 19.41 -8.16
C TYR A 238 7.25 20.04 -7.80
N THR A 239 6.21 19.66 -8.53
CA THR A 239 4.82 19.99 -8.19
C THR A 239 4.04 18.71 -7.96
N SER A 240 3.16 18.70 -6.97
CA SER A 240 2.21 17.62 -6.73
C SER A 240 0.81 18.21 -6.62
N TYR A 241 -0.15 17.57 -7.28
CA TYR A 241 -1.56 17.90 -7.23
C TYR A 241 -2.36 16.64 -6.93
N VAL A 242 -3.17 16.69 -5.86
CA VAL A 242 -3.87 15.53 -5.31
C VAL A 242 -5.38 15.73 -5.43
N GLN A 243 -6.08 14.70 -5.88
CA GLN A 243 -7.53 14.62 -5.95
C GLN A 243 -8.02 13.39 -5.21
N HIS A 244 -9.15 13.53 -4.51
CA HIS A 244 -9.81 12.43 -3.81
C HIS A 244 -11.13 12.10 -4.49
N ARG A 245 -11.40 10.80 -4.62
CA ARG A 245 -12.67 10.28 -5.11
C ARG A 245 -13.07 9.10 -4.25
N GLY A 246 -14.27 9.13 -3.69
CA GLY A 246 -14.83 8.04 -2.90
C GLY A 246 -16.34 7.99 -2.99
N SER A 247 -16.93 7.00 -2.35
CA SER A 247 -18.37 6.99 -2.09
C SER A 247 -18.76 8.16 -1.19
N ILE A 248 -20.00 8.62 -1.34
CA ILE A 248 -20.61 9.59 -0.42
C ILE A 248 -20.54 9.02 1.00
N PRO A 249 -20.09 9.80 2.01
CA PRO A 249 -19.84 9.33 3.37
C PRO A 249 -21.12 9.24 4.21
N LEU A 250 -22.09 8.46 3.72
CA LEU A 250 -23.37 8.17 4.37
C LEU A 250 -23.57 6.66 4.43
N TYR A 251 -24.49 6.19 5.27
CA TYR A 251 -24.93 4.80 5.26
C TYR A 251 -25.98 4.60 4.18
N TRP A 252 -25.55 4.29 2.96
CA TRP A 252 -26.46 4.16 1.83
C TRP A 252 -26.16 2.93 0.98
N THR A 253 -27.23 2.34 0.44
CA THR A 253 -27.18 1.29 -0.57
C THR A 253 -28.02 1.68 -1.77
N GLN A 254 -27.80 0.94 -2.85
CA GLN A 254 -28.57 1.02 -4.06
C GLN A 254 -28.69 -0.40 -4.58
N ASP A 255 -29.90 -0.86 -4.84
CA ASP A 255 -30.10 -2.20 -5.39
C ASP A 255 -29.43 -2.29 -6.77
N ASN A 256 -28.70 -3.38 -7.01
CA ASN A 256 -27.96 -3.63 -8.24
C ASN A 256 -28.53 -4.83 -9.03
N THR A 257 -29.76 -5.26 -8.73
CA THR A 257 -30.44 -6.38 -9.41
C THR A 257 -30.74 -6.13 -10.90
N GLY A 258 -30.51 -4.91 -11.41
CA GLY A 258 -30.63 -4.60 -12.84
C GLY A 258 -32.07 -4.56 -13.37
N VAL A 259 -33.07 -4.72 -12.50
CA VAL A 259 -34.49 -4.76 -12.86
C VAL A 259 -35.08 -3.35 -13.04
N SER A 260 -34.50 -2.35 -12.38
CA SER A 260 -34.88 -0.94 -12.52
C SER A 260 -33.83 -0.16 -13.32
N PRO A 261 -34.23 0.67 -14.32
CA PRO A 261 -33.32 1.56 -15.05
C PRO A 261 -32.57 2.56 -14.16
N LYS A 262 -33.15 2.89 -12.99
CA LYS A 262 -32.57 3.76 -11.99
C LYS A 262 -33.01 3.29 -10.61
N PRO A 263 -32.29 2.34 -9.99
CA PRO A 263 -32.63 1.85 -8.67
C PRO A 263 -32.52 2.97 -7.65
N ASP A 264 -33.47 3.00 -6.71
CA ASP A 264 -33.56 4.05 -5.70
C ASP A 264 -32.37 3.99 -4.73
N ILE A 265 -32.04 5.16 -4.17
CA ILE A 265 -31.01 5.29 -3.14
C ILE A 265 -31.69 5.12 -1.79
N GLU A 266 -31.28 4.10 -1.05
CA GLU A 266 -31.79 3.82 0.29
C GLU A 266 -30.77 4.26 1.33
N ILE A 267 -31.21 5.12 2.27
CA ILE A 267 -30.43 5.48 3.45
C ILE A 267 -30.81 4.48 4.54
N ASN A 268 -29.96 3.47 4.72
CA ASN A 268 -30.26 2.32 5.59
C ASN A 268 -30.23 2.65 7.07
N LEU A 269 -29.38 3.62 7.44
CA LEU A 269 -29.18 4.01 8.83
C LEU A 269 -29.25 5.53 8.90
N VAL A 270 -30.24 6.02 9.65
CA VAL A 270 -30.32 7.43 10.01
C VAL A 270 -29.30 7.67 11.11
N ASP A 271 -28.21 8.34 10.76
CA ASP A 271 -27.19 8.83 11.70
C ASP A 271 -27.52 10.29 12.05
N PRO A 272 -28.24 10.56 13.16
CA PRO A 272 -28.70 11.91 13.49
C PRO A 272 -27.55 12.89 13.75
N PHE A 273 -26.36 12.37 14.08
CA PHE A 273 -25.17 13.17 14.37
C PHE A 273 -24.19 13.23 13.20
N TYR A 274 -24.49 12.54 12.09
CA TYR A 274 -23.59 12.41 10.93
C TYR A 274 -22.17 12.00 11.33
N SER A 275 -22.05 11.13 12.34
CA SER A 275 -20.80 10.69 12.95
C SER A 275 -19.84 10.09 11.92
N ALA A 276 -20.34 9.22 11.03
CA ALA A 276 -19.51 8.62 9.98
C ALA A 276 -18.97 9.66 9.00
N ALA A 277 -19.80 10.62 8.61
CA ALA A 277 -19.39 11.72 7.74
C ALA A 277 -18.37 12.63 8.44
N ALA A 278 -18.58 12.96 9.71
CA ALA A 278 -17.67 13.76 10.51
C ALA A 278 -16.29 13.09 10.63
N LEU A 279 -16.25 11.78 10.93
CA LEU A 279 -15.01 11.01 10.97
C LEU A 279 -14.31 10.99 9.60
N HIS A 280 -15.07 10.76 8.53
CA HIS A 280 -14.54 10.76 7.16
C HIS A 280 -13.88 12.11 6.80
N PHE A 281 -14.59 13.22 7.04
CA PHE A 281 -14.06 14.55 6.74
C PHE A 281 -12.89 14.92 7.65
N ASN A 282 -12.92 14.59 8.94
CA ASN A 282 -11.77 14.78 9.82
C ASN A 282 -10.53 14.06 9.27
N ASN A 283 -10.69 12.82 8.84
CA ASN A 283 -9.62 12.04 8.23
C ASN A 283 -9.15 12.65 6.88
N LEU A 284 -10.05 13.23 6.06
CA LEU A 284 -9.67 13.97 4.85
C LEU A 284 -8.92 15.29 5.14
N PHE A 285 -9.26 15.98 6.24
CA PHE A 285 -8.55 17.20 6.64
C PHE A 285 -7.14 16.88 7.14
N GLU A 286 -6.98 15.87 7.99
CA GLU A 286 -5.68 15.38 8.43
C GLU A 286 -4.83 14.90 7.23
N ARG A 287 -5.49 14.15 6.33
CA ARG A 287 -5.27 13.97 4.88
C ARG A 287 -4.49 15.06 4.15
N SER A 288 -5.19 16.15 3.94
CA SER A 288 -4.86 17.12 2.91
C SER A 288 -4.13 18.33 3.50
N PHE A 289 -4.34 18.60 4.79
CA PHE A 289 -3.86 19.80 5.46
C PHE A 289 -3.21 19.49 6.83
N PRO A 290 -2.06 18.78 6.85
CA PRO A 290 -1.41 18.38 8.10
C PRO A 290 -0.92 19.56 8.96
N ARG A 291 -0.77 20.77 8.39
CA ARG A 291 -0.32 21.97 9.12
C ARG A 291 -1.45 22.84 9.69
N THR A 292 -2.70 22.63 9.28
CA THR A 292 -3.83 23.17 10.04
C THR A 292 -4.04 22.26 11.24
N LYS A 293 -3.26 22.48 12.31
CA LYS A 293 -3.83 22.29 13.64
C LYS A 293 -5.11 23.09 13.62
N ARG A 294 -6.29 22.46 13.78
CA ARG A 294 -7.49 23.21 14.12
C ARG A 294 -7.08 24.04 15.33
N LEU A 295 -6.95 25.35 15.14
CA LEU A 295 -7.07 26.27 16.25
C LEU A 295 -8.46 26.00 16.77
N SER A 296 -8.56 25.15 17.78
CA SER A 296 -9.69 25.11 18.69
C SER A 296 -9.65 26.42 19.48
N THR A 297 -9.81 27.54 18.79
CA THR A 297 -10.34 28.75 19.39
C THR A 297 -11.82 28.49 19.59
N LYS A 298 -12.16 28.18 20.85
CA LYS A 298 -13.49 28.22 21.47
C LYS A 298 -14.36 29.32 20.86
N HIS A 299 -15.68 29.16 20.76
CA HIS A 299 -16.73 30.11 21.19
C HIS A 299 -18.05 29.31 21.26
N GLY A 300 -18.77 29.45 22.38
CA GLY A 300 -19.90 28.62 22.73
C GLY A 300 -21.18 28.91 21.94
N ILE A 301 -22.13 27.98 22.12
CA ILE A 301 -23.55 28.25 22.34
C ILE A 301 -23.93 27.41 23.56
#